data_AF-A0AAU3Q0M1-F1
#
_entry.id   AF-A0AAU3Q0M1-F1
#
_cell.length_a   1.000
_cell.length_b   1.000
_cell.length_c   1.000
_cell.angle_alpha   90.00
_cell.angle_beta   90.00
_cell.angle_gamma   90.00
#
_symmetry.space_group_name_H-M   'P 1'
#
loop_
_entity.id
_entity.type
_entity.pdbx_description
1 polymer ?
#
loop_
_entity_poly.entity_id
_entity_poly.type
_entity_poly.pdbx_seq_one_letter_code
_entity_poly.pdbx_strand_id
1 'polypeptide(L)'
;MEKTTVLIGYLMGQDFYIPGFVRIDEVRVVDDIGRAEFYVVYDDQAVDTVSQVVVTASLEPVSAPAISLGLARRFGDSWFYLSYTATTVSTLNIQRTLTFHTRGYQTEFFVNGFLAIDRVEPIGEFDHYDIVVRCNPSLPEVSKLTVIVNGPHREMYSGDVDLGVLYIDGLPKYARYNQQIVAP
;
A
#
# COMPACT_ATOMS: atom_id res chain seq x y z
N MET A 1 14.61 15.49 0.85
CA MET A 1 13.82 16.25 1.83
C MET A 1 12.77 15.32 2.39
N GLU A 2 12.54 15.34 3.71
CA GLU A 2 11.53 14.49 4.33
C GLU A 2 10.10 14.92 3.92
N LYS A 3 9.31 13.96 3.46
CA LYS A 3 7.89 14.09 3.12
C LYS A 3 7.11 13.00 3.83
N THR A 4 5.81 13.25 4.04
CA THR A 4 4.89 12.28 4.64
C THR A 4 3.90 11.77 3.60
N THR A 5 3.69 10.46 3.56
CA THR A 5 2.60 9.81 2.82
C THR A 5 1.78 8.95 3.76
N VAL A 6 0.54 8.65 3.41
CA VAL A 6 -0.33 7.75 4.16
C VAL A 6 -0.45 6.44 3.39
N LEU A 7 0.00 5.35 3.99
CA LEU A 7 -0.28 4.00 3.50
C LEU A 7 -1.47 3.44 4.27
N ILE A 8 -2.35 2.71 3.59
CA ILE A 8 -3.51 2.08 4.22
C ILE A 8 -3.29 0.57 4.20
N GLY A 9 -3.49 -0.06 5.35
CA GLY A 9 -3.34 -1.51 5.50
C GLY A 9 -4.04 -2.01 6.75
N TYR A 10 -3.78 -3.26 7.15
CA TYR A 10 -4.28 -3.81 8.40
C TYR A 10 -3.22 -3.76 9.50
N LEU A 11 -3.62 -3.84 10.77
CA LEU A 11 -2.70 -3.83 11.90
C LEU A 11 -1.77 -5.04 11.99
N MET A 12 -2.05 -6.11 11.24
CA MET A 12 -1.30 -7.36 11.28
C MET A 12 -0.72 -7.72 9.92
N GLY A 13 0.54 -8.13 9.92
CA GLY A 13 1.20 -8.78 8.79
C GLY A 13 1.39 -7.88 7.57
N GLN A 14 1.60 -6.57 7.78
CA GLN A 14 1.89 -5.67 6.66
C GLN A 14 3.36 -5.70 6.32
N ASP A 15 3.63 -5.71 5.03
CA ASP A 15 4.96 -5.66 4.47
C ASP A 15 4.98 -4.58 3.40
N PHE A 16 5.59 -3.44 3.73
CA PHE A 16 5.69 -2.31 2.82
C PHE A 16 7.10 -2.23 2.24
N TYR A 17 7.21 -1.88 0.97
CA TYR A 17 8.49 -1.50 0.36
C TYR A 17 8.47 -0.01 0.07
N ILE A 18 9.24 0.74 0.83
CA ILE A 18 9.17 2.20 0.83
C ILE A 18 10.52 2.77 0.35
N PRO A 19 10.57 3.38 -0.85
CA PRO A 19 11.70 4.16 -1.32
C PRO A 19 11.98 5.35 -0.39
N GLY A 20 13.25 5.59 -0.07
CA GLY A 20 13.66 6.68 0.82
C GLY A 20 13.10 6.57 2.23
N PHE A 21 12.65 5.39 2.69
CA PHE A 21 12.03 5.24 4.01
C PHE A 21 12.89 5.79 5.12
N VAL A 22 12.30 6.64 5.97
CA VAL A 22 12.92 7.16 7.19
C VAL A 22 12.30 6.50 8.41
N ARG A 23 10.97 6.60 8.57
CA ARG A 23 10.22 6.11 9.72
C ARG A 23 8.71 6.06 9.46
N ILE A 24 7.98 5.39 10.35
CA ILE A 24 6.53 5.58 10.51
C ILE A 24 6.35 6.49 11.73
N ASP A 25 5.71 7.64 11.55
CA ASP A 25 5.48 8.62 12.61
C ASP A 25 4.25 8.30 13.45
N GLU A 26 3.18 7.85 12.79
CA GLU A 26 1.89 7.62 13.43
C GLU A 26 1.18 6.44 12.77
N VAL A 27 0.41 5.71 13.58
CA VAL A 27 -0.58 4.74 13.11
C VAL A 27 -1.94 5.12 13.66
N ARG A 28 -2.92 5.30 12.77
CA ARG A 28 -4.30 5.58 13.14
C ARG A 28 -5.20 4.44 12.68
N VAL A 29 -5.85 3.78 13.65
CA VAL A 29 -6.87 2.77 13.35
C VAL A 29 -8.12 3.47 12.82
N VAL A 30 -8.60 3.02 11.66
CA VAL A 30 -9.74 3.65 10.97
C VAL A 30 -11.05 2.90 11.17
N ASP A 31 -11.01 1.62 11.53
CA ASP A 31 -12.19 0.81 11.80
C ASP A 31 -11.96 -0.30 12.84
N ASP A 32 -13.04 -1.00 13.19
CA ASP A 32 -13.05 -2.05 14.22
C ASP A 32 -12.44 -3.38 13.75
N ILE A 33 -12.34 -3.61 12.44
CA ILE A 33 -11.69 -4.81 11.87
C ILE A 33 -10.16 -4.70 11.85
N GLY A 34 -9.62 -3.54 12.23
CA GLY A 34 -8.19 -3.31 12.40
C GLY A 34 -7.52 -2.81 11.12
N ARG A 35 -8.26 -2.10 10.26
CA ARG A 35 -7.66 -1.29 9.22
C ARG A 35 -7.02 -0.05 9.85
N ALA A 36 -5.89 0.39 9.30
CA ALA A 36 -5.14 1.52 9.79
C ALA A 36 -4.48 2.35 8.68
N GLU A 37 -4.30 3.63 8.97
CA GLU A 37 -3.48 4.59 8.26
C GLU A 37 -2.09 4.62 8.90
N PHE A 38 -1.06 4.41 8.09
CA PHE A 38 0.35 4.50 8.48
C PHE A 38 0.92 5.78 7.89
N TYR A 39 1.27 6.73 8.74
CA TYR A 39 1.87 8.01 8.36
C TYR A 39 3.38 7.80 8.20
N VAL A 40 3.80 7.54 6.96
CA VAL A 40 5.16 7.18 6.60
C VAL A 40 5.94 8.41 6.21
N VAL A 41 7.10 8.61 6.84
CA VAL A 41 8.08 9.62 6.45
C VAL A 41 9.12 8.99 5.53
N TYR A 42 9.37 9.65 4.41
CA TYR A 42 10.37 9.26 3.43
C TYR A 42 11.18 10.47 2.95
N ASP A 43 12.45 10.25 2.61
CA ASP A 43 13.32 11.21 1.96
C ASP A 43 13.21 11.10 0.44
N ASP A 44 12.61 12.12 -0.18
CA ASP A 44 12.42 12.18 -1.63
C ASP A 44 13.72 12.32 -2.43
N GLN A 45 14.87 12.57 -1.80
CA GLN A 45 16.18 12.55 -2.45
C GLN A 45 16.88 11.19 -2.33
N ALA A 46 16.34 10.25 -1.55
CA ALA A 46 16.91 8.94 -1.29
C ALA A 46 16.07 7.79 -1.88
N VAL A 47 15.28 8.08 -2.92
CA VAL A 47 14.35 7.12 -3.55
C VAL A 47 15.04 5.91 -4.20
N ASP A 48 16.34 5.99 -4.47
CA ASP A 48 17.13 4.86 -4.98
C ASP A 48 17.40 3.78 -3.91
N THR A 49 17.11 4.08 -2.63
CA THR A 49 17.22 3.12 -1.52
C THR A 49 15.84 2.67 -1.09
N VAL A 50 15.58 1.37 -1.13
CA VAL A 50 14.29 0.79 -0.71
C VAL A 50 14.46 0.06 0.61
N SER A 51 13.57 0.34 1.56
CA SER A 51 13.45 -0.43 2.81
C SER A 51 12.23 -1.33 2.74
N GLN A 52 12.41 -2.59 3.12
CA GLN A 52 11.30 -3.46 3.49
C GLN A 52 10.92 -3.12 4.93
N VAL A 53 9.67 -2.78 5.15
CA VAL A 53 9.11 -2.33 6.43
C VAL A 53 8.01 -3.29 6.83
N VAL A 54 8.30 -4.12 7.84
CA VAL A 54 7.40 -5.16 8.31
C VAL A 54 6.73 -4.70 9.58
N VAL A 55 5.41 -4.51 9.55
CA VAL A 55 4.60 -4.15 10.72
C VAL A 55 4.07 -5.41 11.40
N THR A 56 4.35 -5.51 12.69
CA THR A 56 3.97 -6.65 13.53
C THR A 56 3.14 -6.18 14.72
N ALA A 57 2.11 -6.96 15.06
CA ALA A 57 1.33 -6.81 16.27
C ALA A 57 1.72 -7.90 17.28
N SER A 58 1.93 -7.51 18.54
CA SER A 58 2.23 -8.41 19.65
C SER A 58 1.35 -8.14 20.87
N LEU A 59 1.16 -9.16 21.71
CA LEU A 59 0.46 -9.01 23.00
C LEU A 59 1.35 -8.37 24.07
N GLU A 60 2.67 -8.42 23.88
CA GLU A 60 3.66 -7.87 24.80
C GLU A 60 4.42 -6.71 24.14
N PRO A 61 4.96 -5.76 24.91
CA PRO A 61 5.83 -4.71 24.36
C PRO A 61 7.02 -5.30 23.62
N VAL A 62 7.35 -4.73 22.47
CA VAL A 62 8.51 -5.16 21.70
C VAL A 62 9.82 -4.59 22.24
N SER A 63 10.88 -5.39 22.15
CA SER A 63 12.25 -4.97 22.37
C SER A 63 12.93 -4.63 21.04
N ALA A 64 14.03 -3.87 21.13
CA ALA A 64 14.90 -3.61 19.97
C ALA A 64 15.33 -4.94 19.32
N PRO A 65 15.45 -5.01 17.98
CA PRO A 65 15.58 -3.89 17.03
C PRO A 65 14.27 -3.32 16.48
N ALA A 66 13.10 -3.83 16.90
CA ALA A 66 11.82 -3.31 16.44
C ALA A 66 11.54 -1.93 17.02
N ILE A 67 10.97 -1.04 16.21
CA ILE A 67 10.56 0.31 16.60
C ILE A 67 9.09 0.26 16.96
N SER A 68 8.77 0.66 18.20
CA SER A 68 7.39 0.69 18.70
C SER A 68 6.58 1.78 18.00
N LEU A 69 5.36 1.43 17.59
CA LEU A 69 4.32 2.33 17.08
C LEU A 69 3.22 2.56 18.12
N GLY A 70 3.42 2.08 19.35
CA GLY A 70 2.47 2.21 20.45
C GLY A 70 1.40 1.12 20.50
N LEU A 71 0.35 1.40 21.27
CA LEU A 71 -0.79 0.52 21.46
C LEU A 71 -1.90 0.86 20.48
N ALA A 72 -2.40 -0.14 19.77
CA ALA A 72 -3.55 0.00 18.89
C ALA A 72 -4.66 -0.97 19.29
N ARG A 73 -5.90 -0.51 19.16
CA ARG A 73 -7.10 -1.30 19.41
C ARG A 73 -7.49 -2.03 18.12
N ARG A 74 -7.78 -3.32 18.23
CA ARG A 74 -8.35 -4.13 17.15
C ARG A 74 -9.53 -4.92 17.71
N PHE A 75 -10.71 -4.77 17.11
CA PHE A 75 -11.92 -5.55 17.37
C PHE A 75 -12.33 -5.73 18.84
N GLY A 76 -13.48 -5.15 19.23
CA GLY A 76 -13.91 -5.18 20.62
C GLY A 76 -12.87 -4.50 21.52
N ASP A 77 -12.55 -5.08 22.67
CA ASP A 77 -11.62 -4.49 23.65
C ASP A 77 -10.18 -5.05 23.58
N SER A 78 -9.79 -5.67 22.46
CA SER A 78 -8.43 -6.21 22.31
C SER A 78 -7.43 -5.10 21.92
N TRP A 79 -6.31 -5.07 22.61
CA TRP A 79 -5.21 -4.14 22.38
C TRP A 79 -3.95 -4.89 22.00
N PHE A 80 -3.19 -4.33 21.06
CA PHE A 80 -1.93 -4.89 20.58
C PHE A 80 -0.85 -3.82 20.60
N TYR A 81 0.36 -4.22 20.96
CA TYR A 81 1.55 -3.41 20.74
C TYR A 81 1.93 -3.55 19.26
N LEU A 82 1.98 -2.41 18.57
CA LEU A 82 2.45 -2.35 17.20
C LEU A 82 3.93 -2.02 17.19
N SER A 83 4.61 -2.61 16.23
CA SER A 83 6.00 -2.26 15.93
C SER A 83 6.32 -2.48 14.48
N TYR A 84 7.43 -1.91 14.03
CA TYR A 84 7.99 -2.26 12.74
C TYR A 84 9.49 -2.53 12.80
N THR A 85 9.96 -3.34 11.86
CA THR A 85 11.38 -3.41 11.51
C THR A 85 11.55 -2.87 10.10
N ALA A 86 12.69 -2.23 9.83
CA ALA A 86 13.03 -1.75 8.51
C ALA A 86 14.40 -2.31 8.12
N THR A 87 14.47 -2.99 6.98
CA THR A 87 15.73 -3.51 6.44
C THR A 87 15.94 -2.94 5.05
N THR A 88 17.09 -2.32 4.81
CA THR A 88 17.47 -1.89 3.46
C THR A 88 17.64 -3.12 2.58
N VAL A 89 16.89 -3.16 1.48
CA VAL A 89 16.94 -4.27 0.55
C VAL A 89 17.85 -3.88 -0.61
N SER A 90 19.11 -4.33 -0.58
CA SER A 90 19.93 -4.30 -1.78
C SER A 90 19.46 -5.43 -2.69
N THR A 91 19.07 -5.14 -3.93
CA THR A 91 18.79 -6.24 -4.86
C THR A 91 19.29 -5.99 -6.26
N LEU A 92 20.16 -6.91 -6.67
CA LEU A 92 20.43 -7.30 -8.04
C LEU A 92 19.21 -8.09 -8.53
N ASN A 93 18.69 -7.71 -9.69
CA ASN A 93 17.46 -8.16 -10.36
C ASN A 93 16.15 -7.50 -9.90
N ILE A 94 15.52 -6.91 -10.90
CA ILE A 94 15.13 -5.50 -10.85
C ILE A 94 13.61 -5.34 -10.86
N GLN A 95 12.84 -6.40 -10.59
CA GLN A 95 11.39 -6.35 -10.55
C GLN A 95 10.86 -6.80 -9.18
N ARG A 96 9.88 -6.06 -8.67
CA ARG A 96 9.24 -6.22 -7.36
C ARG A 96 7.74 -6.23 -7.53
N THR A 97 7.06 -6.88 -6.59
CA THR A 97 5.61 -6.89 -6.50
C THR A 97 5.19 -6.23 -5.20
N LEU A 98 4.33 -5.21 -5.30
CA LEU A 98 3.71 -4.50 -4.19
C LEU A 98 2.22 -4.85 -4.17
N THR A 99 1.66 -5.05 -2.98
CA THR A 99 0.20 -5.25 -2.83
C THR A 99 -0.37 -4.07 -2.06
N PHE A 100 -1.34 -3.38 -2.65
CA PHE A 100 -2.07 -2.30 -2.01
C PHE A 100 -3.45 -2.81 -1.59
N HIS A 101 -3.69 -2.85 -0.29
CA HIS A 101 -4.99 -3.19 0.28
C HIS A 101 -5.88 -1.94 0.26
N THR A 102 -6.95 -1.95 -0.54
CA THR A 102 -7.78 -0.77 -0.72
C THR A 102 -9.26 -1.06 -0.51
N ARG A 103 -10.03 0.03 -0.43
CA ARG A 103 -11.47 0.06 -0.34
C ARG A 103 -12.01 1.21 -1.17
N GLY A 104 -13.16 1.00 -1.80
CA GLY A 104 -13.90 2.05 -2.46
C GLY A 104 -13.60 2.14 -3.94
N TYR A 105 -14.29 3.05 -4.62
CA TYR A 105 -14.36 3.04 -6.08
C TYR A 105 -13.16 3.68 -6.80
N GLN A 106 -12.29 4.37 -6.06
CA GLN A 106 -11.10 5.03 -6.60
C GLN A 106 -9.98 5.00 -5.57
N THR A 107 -8.79 4.60 -5.99
CA THR A 107 -7.56 4.56 -5.18
C THR A 107 -6.46 5.29 -5.93
N GLU A 108 -5.71 6.15 -5.25
CA GLU A 108 -4.53 6.81 -5.82
C GLU A 108 -3.28 6.47 -5.00
N PHE A 109 -2.18 6.14 -5.67
CA PHE A 109 -0.92 5.85 -5.01
C PHE A 109 0.27 6.07 -5.96
N PHE A 110 1.46 6.22 -5.39
CA PHE A 110 2.69 6.46 -6.14
C PHE A 110 3.57 5.20 -6.15
N VAL A 111 4.14 4.88 -7.30
CA VAL A 111 5.00 3.72 -7.48
C VAL A 111 6.25 4.13 -8.23
N ASN A 112 7.41 3.96 -7.60
CA ASN A 112 8.68 4.16 -8.26
C ASN A 112 8.94 3.00 -9.24
N GLY A 113 9.29 3.35 -10.48
CA GLY A 113 9.56 2.43 -11.56
C GLY A 113 8.41 1.50 -11.89
N PHE A 114 7.17 2.00 -11.86
CA PHE A 114 5.99 1.22 -12.21
C PHE A 114 6.16 0.50 -13.56
N LEU A 115 5.81 -0.79 -13.60
CA LEU A 115 5.83 -1.60 -14.81
C LEU A 115 4.41 -2.01 -15.24
N ALA A 116 3.61 -2.51 -14.30
CA ALA A 116 2.25 -2.98 -14.58
C ALA A 116 1.45 -3.14 -13.29
N ILE A 117 0.12 -3.14 -13.40
CA ILE A 117 -0.75 -3.78 -12.40
C ILE A 117 -1.01 -5.20 -12.90
N ASP A 118 -0.55 -6.19 -12.15
CA ASP A 118 -0.65 -7.60 -12.54
C ASP A 118 -2.03 -8.17 -12.31
N ARG A 119 -2.68 -7.78 -11.21
CA ARG A 119 -4.07 -8.17 -10.91
C ARG A 119 -4.72 -7.20 -9.92
N VAL A 120 -6.04 -7.20 -9.96
CA VAL A 120 -6.91 -6.65 -8.91
C VAL A 120 -7.81 -7.78 -8.44
N GLU A 121 -7.87 -8.04 -7.14
CA GLU A 121 -8.64 -9.16 -6.60
C GLU A 121 -9.50 -8.73 -5.41
N PRO A 122 -10.78 -9.12 -5.35
CA PRO A 122 -11.63 -8.77 -4.20
C PRO A 122 -11.12 -9.51 -2.96
N ILE A 123 -11.13 -8.83 -1.82
CA ILE A 123 -10.73 -9.43 -0.54
C ILE A 123 -11.83 -9.24 0.51
N GLY A 124 -12.24 -10.34 1.13
CA GLY A 124 -13.24 -10.30 2.20
C GLY A 124 -14.62 -9.86 1.72
N GLU A 125 -15.29 -9.06 2.56
CA GLU A 125 -16.64 -8.54 2.33
C GLU A 125 -16.59 -7.04 2.02
N PHE A 126 -17.64 -6.51 1.36
CA PHE A 126 -17.74 -5.12 0.92
C PHE A 126 -16.76 -4.72 -0.19
N ASP A 127 -16.67 -3.43 -0.49
CA ASP A 127 -15.89 -2.79 -1.54
C ASP A 127 -14.36 -2.84 -1.35
N HIS A 128 -13.85 -3.93 -0.75
CA HIS A 128 -12.44 -4.19 -0.51
C HIS A 128 -11.82 -5.03 -1.62
N TYR A 129 -10.61 -4.67 -2.02
CA TYR A 129 -9.83 -5.38 -3.01
C TYR A 129 -8.34 -5.07 -2.88
N ASP A 130 -7.52 -6.00 -3.34
CA ASP A 130 -6.08 -5.86 -3.44
C ASP A 130 -5.69 -5.45 -4.85
N ILE A 131 -4.71 -4.55 -4.94
CA ILE A 131 -4.08 -4.16 -6.20
C ILE A 131 -2.63 -4.63 -6.17
N VAL A 132 -2.28 -5.54 -7.08
CA VAL A 132 -0.96 -6.14 -7.14
C VAL A 132 -0.17 -5.49 -8.27
N VAL A 133 0.90 -4.81 -7.90
CA VAL A 133 1.66 -3.91 -8.77
C VAL A 133 3.07 -4.42 -8.95
N ARG A 134 3.49 -4.54 -10.20
CA ARG A 134 4.87 -4.82 -10.58
C ARG A 134 5.63 -3.52 -10.78
N CYS A 135 6.82 -3.42 -10.19
CA CYS A 135 7.68 -2.25 -10.34
C CYS A 135 9.16 -2.63 -10.45
N ASN A 136 9.97 -1.75 -11.00
CA ASN A 136 11.41 -1.81 -11.02
C ASN A 136 11.99 -0.58 -10.32
N PRO A 137 12.41 -0.68 -9.05
CA PRO A 137 12.87 0.47 -8.28
C PRO A 137 14.17 1.09 -8.80
N SER A 138 14.89 0.45 -9.74
CA SER A 138 16.05 1.07 -10.40
C SER A 138 15.68 2.01 -11.54
N LEU A 139 14.42 2.06 -11.96
CA LEU A 139 13.95 3.04 -12.93
C LEU A 139 13.67 4.34 -12.19
N PRO A 140 14.12 5.49 -12.70
CA PRO A 140 13.99 6.77 -12.01
C PRO A 140 12.58 7.37 -12.06
N GLU A 141 11.66 6.78 -12.83
CA GLU A 141 10.34 7.33 -13.06
C GLU A 141 9.38 6.99 -11.92
N VAL A 142 8.83 8.01 -11.27
CA VAL A 142 7.73 7.83 -10.33
C VAL A 142 6.40 7.97 -11.07
N SER A 143 5.51 7.00 -10.86
CA SER A 143 4.18 6.99 -11.46
C SER A 143 3.12 7.20 -10.40
N LYS A 144 2.26 8.21 -10.61
CA LYS A 144 0.97 8.29 -9.91
C LYS A 144 0.01 7.36 -10.64
N LEU A 145 -0.52 6.37 -9.92
CA LEU A 145 -1.56 5.48 -10.42
C LEU A 145 -2.90 5.90 -9.81
N THR A 146 -3.91 6.00 -10.65
CA THR A 146 -5.31 6.15 -10.23
C THR A 146 -6.06 4.90 -10.69
N VAL A 147 -6.37 4.02 -9.74
CA VAL A 147 -7.13 2.78 -9.98
C VAL A 147 -8.59 3.02 -9.65
N ILE A 148 -9.48 2.72 -10.58
CA ILE A 148 -10.92 2.90 -10.43
C ILE A 148 -11.60 1.54 -10.58
N VAL A 149 -12.47 1.21 -9.64
CA VAL A 149 -13.29 0.00 -9.64
C VAL A 149 -14.75 0.44 -9.55
N ASN A 150 -15.49 0.41 -10.65
CA ASN A 150 -16.87 0.91 -10.69
C ASN A 150 -17.82 -0.03 -11.46
N GLY A 151 -19.13 0.18 -11.35
CA GLY A 151 -20.14 -0.66 -11.99
C GLY A 151 -21.56 -0.12 -11.74
N PRO A 152 -22.58 -0.63 -12.44
CA PRO A 152 -22.61 -1.89 -13.19
C PRO A 152 -22.18 -1.79 -14.66
N HIS A 153 -21.87 -0.60 -15.15
CA HIS A 153 -21.43 -0.39 -16.53
C HIS A 153 -19.93 -0.17 -16.58
N ARG A 154 -19.32 -0.70 -17.64
CA ARG A 154 -17.90 -0.49 -17.93
C ARG A 154 -17.72 0.92 -18.50
N GLU A 155 -16.99 1.75 -17.79
CA GLU A 155 -16.56 3.07 -18.26
C GLU A 155 -15.06 3.03 -18.55
N MET A 156 -14.64 3.46 -19.75
CA MET A 156 -13.24 3.54 -20.15
C MET A 156 -13.01 4.91 -20.80
N TYR A 157 -11.96 5.60 -20.37
CA TYR A 157 -11.52 6.87 -20.91
C TYR A 157 -10.20 6.71 -21.67
N SER A 158 -9.83 7.71 -22.44
CA SER A 158 -8.55 7.70 -23.16
C SER A 158 -7.39 7.63 -22.16
N GLY A 159 -6.47 6.68 -22.39
CA GLY A 159 -5.32 6.46 -21.52
C GLY A 159 -5.60 5.53 -20.33
N ASP A 160 -6.82 5.04 -20.16
CA ASP A 160 -7.09 3.98 -19.20
C ASP A 160 -6.59 2.62 -19.71
N VAL A 161 -6.06 1.83 -18.79
CA VAL A 161 -5.75 0.42 -18.99
C VAL A 161 -6.80 -0.40 -18.27
N ASP A 162 -7.40 -1.34 -19.00
CA ASP A 162 -8.40 -2.27 -18.48
C ASP A 162 -7.75 -3.34 -17.59
N LEU A 163 -8.29 -3.53 -16.39
CA LEU A 163 -7.86 -4.55 -15.43
C LEU A 163 -8.85 -5.70 -15.32
N GLY A 164 -9.95 -5.65 -16.08
CA GLY A 164 -10.97 -6.70 -16.14
C GLY A 164 -12.12 -6.49 -15.17
N VAL A 165 -12.82 -7.59 -14.86
CA VAL A 165 -14.01 -7.60 -14.02
C VAL A 165 -13.72 -8.26 -12.68
N LEU A 166 -14.28 -7.68 -11.61
CA LEU A 166 -14.28 -8.21 -10.27
C LEU A 166 -15.72 -8.43 -9.83
N TYR A 167 -15.93 -9.42 -8.98
CA TYR A 167 -17.23 -9.65 -8.34
C TYR A 167 -17.13 -9.24 -6.88
N ILE A 168 -17.72 -8.10 -6.56
CA ILE A 168 -17.75 -7.51 -5.21
C ILE A 168 -19.20 -7.56 -4.74
N ASP A 169 -19.45 -8.20 -3.61
CA ASP A 169 -20.80 -8.46 -3.07
C ASP A 169 -21.74 -9.10 -4.10
N GLY A 170 -21.21 -10.00 -4.93
CA GLY A 170 -21.96 -10.67 -6.00
C GLY A 170 -22.31 -9.79 -7.20
N LEU A 171 -21.91 -8.51 -7.20
CA LEU A 171 -22.13 -7.58 -8.29
C LEU A 171 -20.87 -7.41 -9.15
N PRO A 172 -21.01 -7.36 -10.49
CA PRO A 172 -19.86 -7.09 -11.35
C PRO A 172 -19.40 -5.64 -11.21
N LYS A 173 -18.10 -5.47 -11.01
CA LYS A 173 -17.37 -4.20 -11.03
C LYS A 173 -16.24 -4.30 -12.05
N TYR A 174 -15.97 -3.22 -12.74
CA TYR A 174 -14.93 -3.13 -13.76
C TYR A 174 -13.77 -2.32 -13.19
N ALA A 175 -12.58 -2.91 -13.19
CA ALA A 175 -11.38 -2.23 -12.75
C ALA A 175 -10.62 -1.67 -13.95
N ARG A 176 -10.07 -0.48 -13.76
CA ARG A 176 -9.17 0.17 -14.70
C ARG A 176 -8.16 1.01 -13.94
N TYR A 177 -7.07 1.38 -14.61
CA TYR A 177 -6.17 2.39 -14.07
C TYR A 177 -5.71 3.38 -15.12
N ASN A 178 -5.39 4.58 -14.66
CA ASN A 178 -4.62 5.56 -15.40
C ASN A 178 -3.26 5.76 -14.72
N GLN A 179 -2.23 6.02 -15.53
CA GLN A 179 -0.88 6.32 -15.07
C GLN A 179 -0.50 7.74 -15.50
N GLN A 180 -0.05 8.53 -14.54
CA GLN A 180 0.62 9.80 -14.78
C GLN A 180 2.06 9.71 -14.28
N ILE A 181 3.03 9.87 -15.18
CA ILE A 181 4.43 10.04 -14.78
C ILE A 181 4.55 11.41 -14.09
N VAL A 182 5.01 11.41 -12.85
CA VAL A 182 5.32 12.62 -12.10
C VAL A 182 6.82 12.85 -12.20
N ALA A 183 7.20 14.01 -12.76
CA ALA A 183 8.59 14.44 -12.73
C ALA A 183 9.04 14.65 -11.27
N PRO A 184 10.29 14.33 -10.93
CA PRO A 184 10.85 14.57 -9.60
C PRO A 184 10.82 16.06 -9.22
#